data_AF-A0A2H0X1M4-F1
#
_entry.id   AF-A0A2H0X1M4-F1
#
_cell.length_a   1.000
_cell.length_b   1.000
_cell.length_c   1.000
_cell.angle_alpha   90.00
_cell.angle_beta   90.00
_cell.angle_gamma   90.00
#
_symmetry.space_group_name_H-M   'P 1'
#
loop_
_entity.id
_entity.type
_entity.pdbx_description
1 polymer ?
#
loop_
_entity_poly.entity_id
_entity_poly.type
_entity_poly.pdbx_seq_one_letter_code
_entity_poly.pdbx_strand_id
1 'polypeptide(L)'
;TQSLAGRIALFNLYPLSHEELLTAKLDHPKLSVQIWHGGYPRLYEQKTDPTIWLGSYIQSYLERDVGLLQNIDNLKIFDNFLHLLAGRTGQLLNLSSLAGDVGVSHNTIKTWIHLLEISGLIKLL
;
A
#
# COMPACT_ATOMS: atom_id res chain seq x y z
N THR A 1 27.42 -9.54 -19.16
CA THR A 1 26.03 -9.13 -19.46
C THR A 1 26.03 -7.64 -19.76
N GLN A 2 25.73 -7.23 -20.99
CA GLN A 2 25.71 -5.80 -21.33
C GLN A 2 24.44 -5.15 -20.78
N SER A 3 24.59 -3.96 -20.20
CA SER A 3 23.50 -3.19 -19.60
C SER A 3 22.52 -2.71 -20.68
N LEU A 4 21.22 -2.92 -20.44
CA LEU A 4 20.10 -2.37 -21.21
C LEU A 4 19.83 -0.89 -20.88
N ALA A 5 20.68 -0.26 -20.05
CA ALA A 5 20.60 1.16 -19.73
C ALA A 5 20.55 2.01 -21.02
N GLY A 6 19.54 2.87 -21.12
CA GLY A 6 19.34 3.77 -22.26
C GLY A 6 18.53 3.21 -23.43
N ARG A 7 18.09 1.93 -23.40
CA ARG A 7 17.23 1.31 -24.44
C ARG A 7 15.93 0.70 -23.89
N ILE A 8 15.60 1.04 -22.65
CA ILE A 8 14.37 0.59 -21.98
C ILE A 8 13.56 1.78 -21.52
N ALA A 9 12.24 1.66 -21.61
CA ALA A 9 11.30 2.55 -20.95
C ALA A 9 10.76 1.83 -19.72
N LEU A 10 10.85 2.47 -18.56
CA LEU A 10 10.26 1.98 -17.31
C LEU A 10 8.90 2.67 -17.15
N PHE A 11 7.86 1.87 -16.97
CA PHE A 11 6.52 2.36 -16.68
C PHE A 11 6.12 1.88 -15.28
N ASN A 12 5.66 2.81 -14.46
CA ASN A 12 5.04 2.50 -13.18
C ASN A 12 3.53 2.45 -13.39
N LEU A 13 2.93 1.29 -13.12
CA LEU A 13 1.49 1.11 -13.21
C LEU A 13 0.89 1.21 -11.82
N TYR A 14 0.13 2.29 -11.62
CA TYR A 14 -0.65 2.49 -10.41
C TYR A 14 -2.02 1.83 -10.56
N PRO A 15 -2.76 1.63 -9.45
CA PRO A 15 -4.19 1.36 -9.52
C PRO A 15 -4.92 2.42 -10.36
N LEU A 16 -6.11 2.08 -10.85
CA LEU A 16 -6.92 2.97 -11.66
C LEU A 16 -7.14 4.30 -10.94
N SER A 17 -6.80 5.37 -11.64
CA SER A 17 -7.09 6.73 -11.21
C SER A 17 -8.59 7.00 -11.25
N HIS A 18 -9.02 8.04 -10.53
CA HIS A 18 -10.42 8.46 -10.58
C HIS A 18 -10.86 8.86 -11.99
N GLU A 19 -9.98 9.49 -12.76
CA GLU A 19 -10.25 9.91 -14.14
C GLU A 19 -10.46 8.71 -15.08
N GLU A 20 -9.66 7.64 -14.93
CA GLU A 20 -9.83 6.40 -15.68
C GLU A 20 -11.16 5.72 -15.35
N LEU A 21 -11.55 5.70 -14.07
CA LEU A 21 -12.83 5.14 -13.63
C LEU A 21 -14.03 5.92 -14.19
N LEU A 22 -13.97 7.25 -14.17
CA LEU A 22 -15.00 8.12 -14.75
C LEU A 22 -15.12 7.90 -16.27
N THR A 23 -13.98 7.82 -16.96
CA THR A 23 -13.94 7.60 -18.41
C THR A 23 -14.54 6.24 -18.78
N ALA A 24 -14.25 5.22 -17.98
CA ALA A 24 -14.78 3.86 -18.16
C ALA A 24 -16.22 3.68 -17.67
N LYS A 25 -16.82 4.70 -17.00
CA LYS A 25 -18.13 4.61 -16.32
C LYS A 25 -18.21 3.49 -15.28
N LEU A 26 -17.10 3.30 -14.56
CA LEU A 26 -16.93 2.31 -13.48
C LEU A 26 -16.81 2.99 -12.11
N ASP A 27 -17.05 4.29 -12.03
CA ASP A 27 -16.98 5.06 -10.80
C ASP A 27 -18.15 4.77 -9.85
N HIS A 28 -17.96 5.11 -8.57
CA HIS A 28 -19.02 5.05 -7.57
C HIS A 28 -19.57 6.45 -7.27
N PRO A 29 -20.89 6.60 -7.06
CA PRO A 29 -21.52 7.90 -6.86
C PRO A 29 -21.07 8.61 -5.56
N LYS A 30 -20.55 7.86 -4.59
CA LYS A 30 -20.04 8.40 -3.33
C LYS A 30 -18.54 8.15 -3.26
N LEU A 31 -17.78 9.22 -3.05
CA LEU A 31 -16.33 9.15 -2.88
C LEU A 31 -15.92 8.18 -1.76
N SER A 32 -16.66 8.15 -0.65
CA SER A 32 -16.38 7.23 0.46
C SER A 32 -16.46 5.75 0.04
N VAL A 33 -17.42 5.41 -0.82
CA VAL A 33 -17.57 4.06 -1.36
C VAL A 33 -16.44 3.75 -2.32
N GLN A 34 -16.02 4.72 -3.14
CA GLN A 34 -14.90 4.54 -4.06
C GLN A 34 -13.57 4.36 -3.34
N ILE A 35 -13.31 5.14 -2.28
CA ILE A 35 -12.12 5.00 -1.44
C ILE A 35 -12.10 3.60 -0.79
N TRP A 36 -13.24 3.14 -0.28
CA TRP A 36 -13.35 1.81 0.33
C TRP A 36 -13.21 0.67 -0.68
N HIS A 37 -13.75 0.85 -1.89
CA HIS A 37 -13.62 -0.11 -2.97
C HIS A 37 -12.18 -0.19 -3.50
N GLY A 38 -11.44 0.93 -3.52
CA GLY A 38 -10.07 1.01 -4.01
C GLY A 38 -9.97 1.06 -5.54
N GLY A 39 -8.75 1.19 -6.05
CA GLY A 39 -8.47 1.39 -7.48
C GLY A 39 -7.99 0.16 -8.25
N TYR A 40 -7.85 -1.01 -7.61
CA TYR A 40 -7.27 -2.18 -8.29
C TYR A 40 -8.17 -2.67 -9.43
N PRO A 41 -7.68 -2.82 -10.68
CA PRO A 41 -8.51 -3.18 -11.83
C PRO A 41 -9.36 -4.43 -11.63
N ARG A 42 -8.82 -5.43 -10.94
CA ARG A 42 -9.50 -6.70 -10.67
C ARG A 42 -10.82 -6.55 -9.92
N LEU A 43 -10.95 -5.51 -9.09
CA LEU A 43 -12.18 -5.22 -8.35
C LEU A 43 -13.31 -4.70 -9.26
N TYR A 44 -12.94 -4.16 -10.42
CA TYR A 44 -13.90 -3.65 -11.42
C TYR A 44 -14.22 -4.67 -12.50
N GLU A 45 -13.34 -5.66 -12.72
CA GLU A 45 -13.56 -6.77 -13.66
C GLU A 45 -14.44 -7.88 -13.05
N GLN A 46 -14.18 -8.24 -11.79
CA GLN A 46 -14.90 -9.31 -11.07
C GLN A 46 -15.71 -8.68 -9.94
N LYS A 47 -17.00 -9.02 -9.83
CA LYS A 47 -17.87 -8.61 -8.69
C LYS A 47 -17.47 -9.33 -7.40
N THR A 48 -16.26 -9.06 -6.92
CA THR A 48 -15.70 -9.59 -5.68
C THR A 48 -15.93 -8.59 -4.57
N ASP A 49 -16.15 -9.06 -3.34
CA ASP A 49 -16.15 -8.18 -2.17
C ASP A 49 -14.77 -7.52 -2.02
N PRO A 50 -14.68 -6.17 -2.11
CA PRO A 50 -13.42 -5.45 -1.97
C PRO A 50 -12.73 -5.73 -0.64
N THR A 51 -13.49 -5.91 0.43
CA THR A 51 -12.96 -6.15 1.78
C THR A 51 -12.18 -7.47 1.82
N ILE A 52 -12.77 -8.53 1.27
CA ILE A 52 -12.16 -9.86 1.22
C ILE A 52 -10.94 -9.84 0.30
N TRP A 53 -11.08 -9.22 -0.87
CA TRP A 53 -10.01 -9.20 -1.87
C TRP A 53 -8.81 -8.37 -1.41
N LEU A 54 -9.03 -7.14 -0.94
CA LEU A 54 -7.98 -6.26 -0.42
C LEU A 54 -7.31 -6.86 0.81
N GLY A 55 -8.09 -7.45 1.74
CA GLY A 55 -7.53 -8.17 2.89
C GLY A 55 -6.63 -9.34 2.47
N SER A 56 -7.07 -10.13 1.49
CA SER A 56 -6.26 -11.24 0.95
C SER A 56 -4.99 -10.75 0.24
N TYR A 57 -5.08 -9.61 -0.44
CA TYR A 57 -3.94 -8.96 -1.09
C TYR A 57 -2.91 -8.50 -0.06
N ILE A 58 -3.34 -7.79 1.00
CA ILE A 58 -2.45 -7.35 2.08
C ILE A 58 -1.81 -8.55 2.78
N GLN A 59 -2.57 -9.61 3.09
CA GLN A 59 -2.00 -10.82 3.69
C GLN A 59 -0.92 -11.45 2.80
N SER A 60 -1.20 -11.58 1.50
CA SER A 60 -0.22 -12.12 0.55
C SER A 60 1.02 -11.25 0.42
N TYR A 61 0.87 -9.93 0.46
CA TYR A 61 1.96 -8.97 0.46
C TYR A 61 2.82 -9.12 1.72
N LEU A 62 2.20 -9.24 2.90
CA LEU A 62 2.90 -9.45 4.16
C LEU A 62 3.72 -10.75 4.17
N GLU A 63 3.13 -11.85 3.71
CA GLU A 63 3.79 -13.15 3.74
C GLU A 63 4.90 -13.28 2.69
N ARG A 64 4.68 -12.74 1.48
CA ARG A 64 5.62 -12.91 0.37
C ARG A 64 6.63 -11.78 0.28
N ASP A 65 6.17 -10.54 0.21
CA ASP A 65 7.05 -9.42 -0.11
C ASP A 65 7.76 -8.95 1.15
N VAL A 66 7.03 -8.80 2.25
CA VAL A 66 7.57 -8.35 3.53
C VAL A 66 8.34 -9.47 4.24
N GLY A 67 7.84 -10.70 4.21
CA GLY A 67 8.51 -11.87 4.82
C GLY A 67 9.88 -12.20 4.23
N LEU A 68 10.17 -11.78 2.99
CA LEU A 68 11.48 -11.95 2.35
C LEU A 68 12.49 -10.86 2.71
N LEU A 69 12.07 -9.77 3.35
CA LEU A 69 12.93 -8.65 3.69
C LEU A 69 13.62 -8.90 5.04
N GLN A 70 14.95 -8.99 5.02
CA GLN A 70 15.78 -9.33 6.19
C GLN A 70 15.64 -8.39 7.40
N ASN A 71 14.94 -7.27 7.27
CA ASN A 71 14.79 -6.26 8.33
C ASN A 71 13.47 -6.39 9.12
N ILE A 72 12.68 -7.44 8.88
CA ILE A 72 11.37 -7.63 9.53
C ILE A 72 11.33 -9.01 10.19
N ASP A 73 11.88 -9.06 11.40
CA ASP A 73 11.96 -10.29 12.19
C ASP A 73 10.59 -10.76 12.73
N ASN A 74 9.62 -9.85 12.80
CA ASN A 74 8.31 -10.14 13.37
C ASN A 74 7.18 -9.55 12.52
N LEU A 75 6.58 -10.39 11.67
CA LEU A 75 5.45 -10.04 10.82
C LEU A 75 4.24 -9.52 11.60
N LYS A 76 4.00 -9.99 12.83
CA LYS A 76 2.89 -9.52 13.65
C LYS A 76 3.05 -8.06 14.09
N ILE A 77 4.28 -7.64 14.38
CA ILE A 77 4.57 -6.23 14.72
C ILE A 77 4.39 -5.36 13.48
N PHE A 78 4.82 -5.83 12.32
CA PHE A 78 4.64 -5.12 11.06
C PHE A 78 3.16 -5.00 10.65
N ASP A 79 2.38 -6.05 10.84
CA ASP A 79 0.92 -6.03 10.62
C ASP A 79 0.22 -5.01 11.54
N ASN A 80 0.57 -4.98 12.83
CA ASN A 80 0.08 -3.94 13.75
C ASN A 80 0.48 -2.53 13.29
N PHE A 81 1.71 -2.36 12.81
CA PHE A 81 2.18 -1.09 12.25
C PHE A 81 1.34 -0.64 11.04
N LEU A 82 1.02 -1.55 10.12
CA LEU A 82 0.14 -1.26 8.97
C LEU A 82 -1.24 -0.78 9.44
N HIS A 83 -1.86 -1.46 10.41
CA HIS A 83 -3.16 -1.08 10.94
C HIS A 83 -3.14 0.31 11.61
N LEU A 84 -2.12 0.58 12.44
CA LEU A 84 -1.94 1.88 13.08
C LEU A 84 -1.70 3.00 12.06
N LEU A 85 -0.95 2.71 10.99
CA LEU A 85 -0.69 3.65 9.91
C LEU A 85 -1.96 3.95 9.11
N ALA A 86 -2.75 2.92 8.78
CA ALA A 86 -4.02 3.07 8.07
C ALA A 86 -5.01 3.97 8.84
N GLY A 87 -5.08 3.83 10.17
CA GLY A 87 -5.90 4.69 11.03
C GLY A 87 -5.46 6.15 11.10
N ARG A 88 -4.23 6.46 10.66
CA ARG A 88 -3.63 7.81 10.63
C ARG A 88 -3.63 8.44 9.23
N THR A 89 -4.36 7.85 8.29
CA THR A 89 -4.49 8.38 6.93
C THR A 89 -5.00 9.83 6.96
N GLY A 90 -4.30 10.73 6.26
CA GLY A 90 -4.65 12.15 6.19
C GLY A 90 -4.19 13.00 7.37
N GLN A 91 -3.37 12.47 8.28
CA GLN A 91 -2.81 13.21 9.43
C GLN A 91 -1.31 13.47 9.27
N LEU A 92 -0.76 14.40 10.07
CA LEU A 92 0.68 14.64 10.14
C LEU A 92 1.40 13.38 10.67
N LEU A 93 2.38 12.88 9.92
CA LEU A 93 3.15 11.71 10.33
C LEU A 93 4.13 12.04 11.46
N ASN A 94 3.83 11.59 12.67
CA ASN A 94 4.76 11.61 13.80
C ASN A 94 5.43 10.23 13.96
N LEU A 95 6.65 10.12 13.46
CA LEU A 95 7.43 8.87 13.52
C LEU A 95 7.72 8.42 14.96
N SER A 96 7.95 9.35 15.89
CA SER A 96 8.26 9.02 17.28
C SER A 96 7.04 8.47 18.03
N SER A 97 5.86 9.06 17.82
CA SER A 97 4.60 8.52 18.34
C SER A 97 4.35 7.13 17.78
N LEU A 98 4.44 6.97 16.46
CA LEU A 98 4.20 5.69 15.79
C LEU A 98 5.18 4.60 16.24
N ALA A 99 6.45 4.95 16.46
CA ALA A 99 7.45 4.03 17.01
C ALA A 99 7.08 3.56 18.43
N GLY A 100 6.61 4.49 19.28
CA GLY A 100 6.15 4.18 20.63
C GLY A 100 4.92 3.25 20.64
N ASP A 101 3.94 3.53 19.79
CA ASP A 101 2.71 2.74 19.71
C ASP A 101 2.94 1.32 19.17
N VAL A 102 3.87 1.18 18.21
CA VAL A 102 4.25 -0.12 17.61
C VAL A 102 5.22 -0.87 18.53
N GLY A 103 5.98 -0.18 19.37
CA GLY A 103 7.00 -0.77 20.25
C GLY A 103 8.33 -1.08 19.55
N VAL A 104 8.71 -0.28 18.55
CA VAL A 104 9.97 -0.45 17.80
C VAL A 104 10.79 0.84 17.78
N SER A 105 12.02 0.77 17.27
CA SER A 105 12.87 1.96 17.17
C SER A 105 12.35 2.95 16.12
N HIS A 106 12.65 4.25 16.31
CA HIS A 106 12.36 5.29 15.31
C HIS A 106 12.97 4.97 13.94
N ASN A 107 14.19 4.40 13.91
CA ASN A 107 14.85 4.03 12.67
C ASN A 107 14.14 2.86 11.96
N THR A 108 13.58 1.92 12.72
CA THR A 108 12.77 0.82 12.19
C THR A 108 11.51 1.35 11.50
N ILE A 109 10.75 2.24 12.15
CA ILE A 109 9.57 2.88 11.53
C ILE A 109 9.96 3.63 10.25
N LYS A 110 11.05 4.40 10.30
CA LYS A 110 11.52 5.14 9.12
C LYS A 110 11.80 4.21 7.94
N THR A 111 12.47 3.08 8.18
CA THR A 111 12.74 2.06 7.16
C THR A 111 11.44 1.44 6.63
N TRP A 112 10.50 1.11 7.51
CA TRP A 112 9.21 0.51 7.11
C TRP A 112 8.33 1.46 6.31
N ILE A 113 8.27 2.74 6.68
CA ILE A 113 7.58 3.77 5.90
C ILE A 113 8.20 3.90 4.51
N HIS A 114 9.52 3.94 4.42
CA HIS A 114 10.21 4.04 3.13
C HIS A 114 9.93 2.83 2.22
N LEU A 115 9.93 1.62 2.80
CA LEU A 115 9.57 0.39 2.12
C LEU A 115 8.14 0.46 1.56
N LEU A 116 7.17 0.88 2.37
CA LEU A 116 5.79 1.02 1.93
C LEU A 116 5.62 2.08 0.83
N GLU A 117 6.37 3.18 0.90
CA GLU A 117 6.35 4.23 -0.13
C GLU A 117 6.92 3.72 -1.46
N ILE A 118 8.05 3.00 -1.43
CA ILE A 118 8.63 2.39 -2.64
C ILE A 118 7.69 1.33 -3.24
N SER A 119 7.02 0.54 -2.39
CA SER A 119 6.04 -0.45 -2.84
C SER A 119 4.75 0.17 -3.41
N GLY A 120 4.57 1.48 -3.26
CA GLY A 120 3.39 2.20 -3.73
C GLY A 120 2.13 1.98 -2.87
N LEU A 121 2.26 1.38 -1.69
CA LEU A 121 1.13 1.17 -0.77
C LEU A 121 0.75 2.43 0.01
N ILE A 122 1.72 3.31 0.27
CA ILE A 122 1.48 4.60 0.92
C ILE A 122 2.12 5.73 0.11
N LYS A 123 1.64 6.96 0.35
CA LYS A 123 2.24 8.16 -0.19
C LYS A 123 2.26 9.26 0.87
N LEU A 124 3.42 9.90 1.04
CA LEU A 124 3.54 11.13 1.82
C LEU A 124 3.34 12.33 0.90
N LEU A 125 2.58 13.32 1.37
CA LEU A 125 2.23 14.56 0.65
C LEU A 125 3.17 15.70 0.99
#